data_AF-A0A419UWV4-F1
#
_entry.id   AF-A0A419UWV4-F1
#
_cell.length_a   1.000
_cell.length_b   1.000
_cell.length_c   1.000
_cell.angle_alpha   90.00
_cell.angle_beta   90.00
_cell.angle_gamma   90.00
#
_symmetry.space_group_name_H-M   'P 1'
#
loop_
_entity.id
_entity.type
_entity.pdbx_description
1 polymer ?
#
loop_
_entity_poly.entity_id
_entity_poly.type
_entity_poly.pdbx_seq_one_letter_code
_entity_poly.pdbx_strand_id
1 'polypeptide(L)'
;MILKWLIYQLYIPYVKHHIKHMNARGKHEKRIKELMQTLEDLLIKAKILKLQGTKGDKTPPGKAALELVDAFLYYQDKRDQPDFHLLAARKWAPPKRKKGQWAKKITIISFALSLLVWTASVFQNNVGQSLSLLIYTGFIYFPIMTLIASMFAGRKYFFRIGLSSLVLTLLVMGMLY
;
A
#
# COMPACT_ATOMS: atom_id res chain seq x y z
N MET A 1 -3.62 36.78 -9.77
CA MET A 1 -3.14 35.69 -10.67
C MET A 1 -2.42 34.57 -9.90
N ILE A 2 -1.58 34.89 -8.91
CA ILE A 2 -0.79 33.94 -8.10
C ILE A 2 -1.65 32.97 -7.27
N LEU A 3 -2.76 33.44 -6.68
CA LEU A 3 -3.64 32.62 -5.83
C LEU A 3 -4.28 31.44 -6.58
N LYS A 4 -4.70 31.65 -7.83
CA LYS A 4 -5.26 30.56 -8.68
C LYS A 4 -4.21 29.48 -8.95
N TRP A 5 -2.96 29.88 -9.13
CA TRP A 5 -1.84 28.98 -9.42
C TRP A 5 -1.48 28.09 -8.22
N LEU A 6 -1.45 28.68 -7.02
CA LEU A 6 -1.24 27.98 -5.75
C LEU A 6 -2.34 26.94 -5.47
N ILE A 7 -3.60 27.27 -5.78
CA ILE A 7 -4.71 26.32 -5.66
C ILE A 7 -4.44 25.11 -6.57
N TYR A 8 -4.05 25.28 -7.83
CA TYR A 8 -3.75 24.12 -8.69
C TYR A 8 -2.57 23.28 -8.20
N GLN A 9 -1.52 23.91 -7.67
CA GLN A 9 -0.36 23.18 -7.17
C GLN A 9 -0.59 22.43 -5.85
N LEU A 10 -1.49 22.90 -4.97
CA LEU A 10 -1.75 22.27 -3.68
C LEU A 10 -3.00 21.39 -3.69
N TYR A 11 -4.08 21.86 -4.33
CA TYR A 11 -5.37 21.18 -4.37
C TYR A 11 -5.31 19.89 -5.18
N ILE A 12 -4.71 19.91 -6.37
CA ILE A 12 -4.67 18.72 -7.24
C ILE A 12 -3.89 17.56 -6.59
N PRO A 13 -2.69 17.77 -6.01
CA PRO A 13 -2.00 16.71 -5.26
C PRO A 13 -2.75 16.23 -4.02
N TYR A 14 -3.41 17.15 -3.30
CA TYR A 14 -4.23 16.81 -2.14
C TYR A 14 -5.42 15.91 -2.54
N VAL A 15 -6.16 16.30 -3.58
CA VAL A 15 -7.31 15.52 -4.09
C VAL A 15 -6.84 14.18 -4.64
N LYS A 16 -5.69 14.13 -5.34
CA LYS A 16 -5.07 12.87 -5.79
C LYS A 16 -4.82 11.92 -4.62
N HIS A 17 -4.28 12.43 -3.52
CA HIS A 17 -4.06 11.64 -2.31
C HIS A 17 -5.38 11.14 -1.71
N HIS A 18 -6.39 12.00 -1.63
CA HIS A 18 -7.70 11.65 -1.09
C HIS A 18 -8.41 10.58 -1.94
N ILE A 19 -8.45 10.75 -3.27
CA ILE A 19 -9.03 9.77 -4.22
C ILE A 19 -8.28 8.44 -4.14
N LYS A 20 -6.96 8.44 -4.01
CA LYS A 20 -6.18 7.22 -3.83
C LYS A 20 -6.59 6.42 -2.58
N HIS A 21 -6.89 7.11 -1.48
CA HIS A 21 -7.39 6.49 -0.25
C HIS A 21 -8.83 5.99 -0.40
N MET A 22 -9.69 6.73 -1.10
CA MET A 22 -11.08 6.35 -1.35
C MET A 22 -11.20 5.16 -2.32
N ASN A 23 -10.42 5.14 -3.41
CA ASN A 23 -10.31 4.02 -4.33
C ASN A 23 -9.87 2.74 -3.62
N ALA A 24 -9.01 2.84 -2.60
CA ALA A 24 -8.58 1.67 -1.82
C ALA A 24 -9.67 1.07 -0.92
N ARG A 25 -10.69 1.87 -0.54
CA ARG A 25 -11.80 1.43 0.32
C ARG A 25 -13.01 0.93 -0.47
N GLY A 26 -13.13 1.25 -1.75
CA GLY A 26 -14.22 0.78 -2.63
C GLY A 26 -15.63 1.26 -2.28
N LYS A 27 -15.79 2.14 -1.28
CA LYS A 27 -17.11 2.57 -0.75
C LYS A 27 -17.53 4.00 -1.12
N HIS A 28 -16.70 4.74 -1.85
CA HIS A 28 -16.88 6.19 -2.07
C HIS A 28 -17.03 6.56 -3.55
N GLU A 29 -17.62 5.70 -4.36
CA GLU A 29 -17.72 5.91 -5.81
C GLU A 29 -18.46 7.20 -6.20
N LYS A 30 -19.61 7.50 -5.57
CA LYS A 30 -20.35 8.74 -5.80
C LYS A 30 -19.50 9.99 -5.54
N ARG A 31 -18.81 10.02 -4.40
CA ARG A 31 -17.93 11.14 -4.01
C ARG A 31 -16.72 11.30 -4.93
N ILE A 32 -16.19 10.19 -5.46
CA ILE A 32 -15.11 10.22 -6.45
C ILE A 32 -15.61 10.79 -7.78
N LYS A 33 -16.82 10.42 -8.23
CA LYS A 33 -17.44 10.98 -9.44
C LYS A 33 -17.61 12.50 -9.30
N GLU A 34 -18.19 12.97 -8.20
CA GLU A 34 -18.39 14.41 -7.91
C GLU A 34 -17.07 15.20 -7.92
N LEU A 35 -16.02 14.67 -7.27
CA LEU A 35 -14.70 15.31 -7.26
C LEU A 35 -14.07 15.37 -8.64
N MET A 36 -14.18 14.29 -9.43
CA MET A 36 -13.64 14.26 -10.78
C MET A 36 -14.41 15.16 -11.75
N GLN A 37 -15.73 15.27 -11.59
CA GLN A 37 -16.54 16.25 -12.33
C GLN A 37 -16.10 17.68 -12.01
N THR A 38 -15.94 17.99 -10.72
CA THR A 38 -15.43 19.30 -10.28
C THR A 38 -14.06 19.60 -10.88
N LEU A 39 -13.18 18.59 -10.95
CA LEU A 39 -11.85 18.71 -11.56
C LEU A 39 -11.91 18.90 -13.08
N GLU A 40 -12.78 18.18 -13.79
CA GLU A 40 -12.99 18.36 -15.22
C GLU A 40 -13.48 19.79 -15.53
N ASP A 41 -14.47 20.27 -14.78
CA ASP A 41 -14.98 21.64 -14.92
C ASP A 41 -13.90 22.70 -14.67
N LEU A 42 -13.04 22.48 -13.67
CA LEU A 42 -11.89 23.36 -13.41
C LEU A 42 -10.89 23.36 -14.57
N LEU A 43 -10.60 22.19 -15.15
CA LEU A 43 -9.71 22.07 -16.31
C LEU A 43 -10.29 22.70 -17.57
N ILE A 44 -11.61 22.58 -17.79
CA ILE A 44 -12.32 23.23 -18.90
C ILE A 44 -12.32 24.75 -18.71
N LYS A 45 -12.68 25.25 -17.51
CA LYS A 45 -12.63 26.68 -17.17
C LYS A 45 -11.22 27.26 -17.29
N ALA A 46 -10.20 26.46 -17.02
CA ALA A 46 -8.81 26.86 -17.17
C ALA A 46 -8.30 26.80 -18.64
N LYS A 47 -9.12 26.37 -19.60
CA LYS A 47 -8.73 26.12 -21.01
C LYS A 47 -7.59 25.09 -21.15
N ILE A 48 -7.48 24.17 -20.19
CA ILE A 48 -6.49 23.08 -20.20
C ILE A 48 -7.09 21.83 -20.87
N LEU A 49 -8.40 21.60 -20.70
CA LEU A 49 -9.19 20.65 -21.48
C LEU A 49 -10.18 21.43 -22.35
N LYS A 50 -10.46 20.95 -23.57
CA LYS A 50 -11.62 21.42 -24.33
C LYS A 50 -12.86 20.62 -23.91
N LEU A 51 -14.03 21.23 -24.13
CA LEU A 51 -15.33 20.60 -23.93
C LEU A 51 -15.52 19.32 -24.73
N GLN A 52 -14.72 19.07 -25.78
CA GLN A 52 -14.74 17.86 -26.61
C GLN A 52 -13.81 16.74 -26.09
N GLY A 53 -13.16 16.95 -24.94
CA GLY A 53 -12.23 15.98 -24.36
C GLY A 53 -10.83 16.03 -24.96
N THR A 54 -10.49 17.00 -25.81
CA THR A 54 -9.15 17.17 -26.37
C THR A 54 -8.29 18.12 -25.52
N LYS A 55 -6.97 18.10 -25.75
CA LYS A 55 -6.02 19.01 -25.11
C LYS A 55 -6.40 20.47 -25.42
N GLY A 56 -6.47 21.30 -24.38
CA GLY A 56 -6.72 22.73 -24.48
C GLY A 56 -5.46 23.52 -24.82
N ASP A 57 -5.63 24.83 -24.97
CA ASP A 57 -4.56 25.73 -25.41
C ASP A 57 -3.56 26.06 -24.29
N LYS A 58 -3.91 25.77 -23.02
CA LYS A 58 -3.06 26.02 -21.87
C LYS A 58 -2.45 24.75 -21.30
N THR A 59 -1.16 24.82 -20.97
CA THR A 59 -0.41 23.73 -20.34
C THR A 59 -0.80 23.60 -18.86
N PRO A 60 -1.06 22.37 -18.35
CA PRO A 60 -1.39 22.18 -16.95
C PRO A 60 -0.23 22.56 -16.02
N PRO A 61 -0.48 23.30 -14.93
CA PRO A 61 0.56 23.64 -13.96
C PRO A 61 0.92 22.42 -13.10
N GLY A 62 2.06 21.81 -13.40
CA GLY A 62 2.66 20.76 -12.59
C GLY A 62 2.29 19.33 -12.98
N LYS A 63 3.09 18.38 -12.48
CA LYS A 63 3.03 16.96 -12.87
C LYS A 63 1.69 16.29 -12.54
N ALA A 64 1.10 16.59 -11.38
CA ALA A 64 -0.15 15.96 -10.95
C ALA A 64 -1.35 16.39 -11.82
N ALA A 65 -1.36 17.64 -12.28
CA ALA A 65 -2.39 18.17 -13.19
C ALA A 65 -2.23 17.60 -14.61
N LEU A 66 -0.98 17.42 -15.06
CA LEU A 66 -0.67 16.80 -16.34
C LEU A 66 -1.14 15.32 -16.36
N GLU A 67 -0.82 14.56 -15.31
CA GLU A 67 -1.30 13.18 -15.17
C GLU A 67 -2.83 13.07 -15.09
N LEU A 68 -3.52 14.09 -14.57
CA LEU A 68 -4.98 14.15 -14.52
C LEU A 68 -5.56 14.36 -15.93
N VAL A 69 -5.01 15.29 -16.69
CA VAL A 69 -5.39 15.54 -18.09
C VAL A 69 -5.16 14.29 -18.94
N ASP A 70 -4.01 13.64 -18.80
CA ASP A 70 -3.70 12.39 -19.49
C ASP A 70 -4.67 11.25 -19.12
N ALA A 71 -5.18 11.24 -17.88
CA ALA A 71 -6.15 10.25 -17.45
C ALA A 71 -7.53 10.47 -18.09
N PHE A 72 -7.95 11.72 -18.28
CA PHE A 72 -9.18 12.07 -19.00
C PHE A 72 -9.05 11.78 -20.51
N LEU A 73 -7.95 12.19 -21.14
CA LEU A 73 -7.69 11.96 -22.56
C LEU A 73 -7.67 10.47 -22.91
N TYR A 74 -7.11 9.64 -22.03
CA TYR A 74 -7.03 8.21 -22.28
C TYR A 74 -8.38 7.48 -22.31
N TYR A 75 -9.39 8.02 -21.62
CA TYR A 75 -10.74 7.46 -21.63
C TYR A 75 -11.72 8.33 -22.42
N GLN A 76 -11.23 9.19 -23.31
CA GLN A 76 -12.05 10.10 -24.11
C GLN A 76 -13.12 9.33 -24.91
N ASP A 77 -12.78 8.16 -25.46
CA ASP A 77 -13.73 7.30 -26.21
C ASP A 77 -14.85 6.72 -25.35
N LYS A 78 -14.72 6.79 -24.02
CA LYS A 78 -15.68 6.26 -23.05
C LYS A 78 -16.40 7.37 -22.29
N ARG A 79 -16.36 8.60 -22.79
CA ARG A 79 -16.91 9.77 -22.08
C ARG A 79 -18.41 9.66 -21.80
N ASP A 80 -19.15 9.07 -22.73
CA ASP A 80 -20.60 8.88 -22.60
C ASP A 80 -20.96 7.76 -21.60
N GLN A 81 -19.98 7.03 -21.10
CA GLN A 81 -20.21 5.99 -20.11
C GLN A 81 -20.41 6.60 -18.72
N PRO A 82 -21.38 6.11 -17.92
CA PRO A 82 -21.63 6.62 -16.57
C PRO A 82 -20.43 6.47 -15.63
N ASP A 83 -19.47 5.61 -15.98
CA ASP A 83 -18.27 5.32 -15.19
C ASP A 83 -17.00 6.02 -15.69
N PHE A 84 -17.10 6.88 -16.70
CA PHE A 84 -15.99 7.65 -17.23
C PHE A 84 -15.11 8.30 -16.14
N HIS A 85 -15.74 9.04 -15.22
CA HIS A 85 -15.04 9.72 -14.13
C HIS A 85 -14.36 8.74 -13.15
N LEU A 86 -14.94 7.56 -12.94
CA LEU A 86 -14.33 6.51 -12.10
C LEU A 86 -13.11 5.89 -12.80
N LEU A 87 -13.20 5.64 -14.11
CA LEU A 87 -12.10 5.12 -14.91
C LEU A 87 -10.92 6.11 -14.93
N ALA A 88 -11.20 7.39 -15.19
CA ALA A 88 -10.22 8.47 -15.11
C ALA A 88 -9.60 8.57 -13.70
N ALA A 89 -10.40 8.48 -12.64
CA ALA A 89 -9.91 8.51 -11.26
C ALA A 89 -8.98 7.33 -10.94
N ARG A 90 -9.33 6.12 -11.39
CA ARG A 90 -8.51 4.91 -11.17
C ARG A 90 -7.20 4.97 -11.92
N LYS A 91 -7.16 5.55 -13.13
CA LYS A 91 -5.93 5.75 -13.89
C LYS A 91 -5.06 6.84 -13.26
N TRP A 92 -5.65 7.96 -12.85
CA TRP A 92 -4.92 9.07 -12.27
C TRP A 92 -4.37 8.77 -10.86
N ALA A 93 -5.20 8.14 -10.02
CA ALA A 93 -4.90 7.81 -8.64
C ALA A 93 -5.12 6.31 -8.40
N PRO A 94 -4.23 5.45 -8.93
CA PRO A 94 -4.36 4.01 -8.78
C PRO A 94 -4.38 3.65 -7.30
N PRO A 95 -5.28 2.74 -6.87
CA PRO A 95 -5.33 2.30 -5.49
C PRO A 95 -3.95 1.76 -5.09
N LYS A 96 -3.53 2.03 -3.85
CA LYS A 96 -2.36 1.33 -3.29
C LYS A 96 -2.66 -0.17 -3.40
N ARG A 97 -2.00 -0.87 -4.34
CA ARG A 97 -2.03 -2.33 -4.39
C ARG A 97 -1.68 -2.81 -2.98
N LYS A 98 -2.49 -3.70 -2.40
CA LYS A 98 -2.21 -4.39 -1.13
C LYS A 98 -1.01 -5.35 -1.24
N LYS A 99 -0.02 -5.04 -2.10
CA LYS A 99 1.22 -5.81 -2.24
C LYS A 99 1.90 -5.83 -0.87
N GLY A 100 1.99 -7.02 -0.30
CA GLY A 100 2.64 -7.26 0.99
C GLY A 100 1.74 -7.24 2.23
N GLN A 101 0.41 -7.04 2.17
CA GLN A 101 -0.42 -7.23 3.37
C GLN A 101 -0.45 -8.68 3.85
N TRP A 102 -0.51 -9.62 2.90
CA TRP A 102 -0.49 -11.06 3.20
C TRP A 102 0.89 -11.48 3.76
N ALA A 103 1.97 -11.07 3.09
CA ALA A 103 3.33 -11.29 3.58
C ALA A 103 3.57 -10.67 4.98
N LYS A 104 3.04 -9.47 5.25
CA LYS A 104 3.10 -8.85 6.58
C LYS A 104 2.36 -9.65 7.64
N LYS A 105 1.14 -10.12 7.35
CA LYS A 105 0.37 -10.97 8.28
C LYS A 105 1.13 -12.26 8.58
N ILE A 106 1.64 -12.94 7.55
CA ILE A 106 2.43 -14.16 7.70
C ILE A 106 3.69 -13.92 8.52
N THR A 107 4.39 -12.81 8.29
CA THR A 107 5.60 -12.46 9.06
C THR A 107 5.28 -12.27 10.54
N ILE A 108 4.19 -11.56 10.87
CA ILE A 108 3.77 -11.34 12.26
C ILE A 108 3.35 -12.65 12.93
N ILE A 109 2.58 -13.49 12.22
CA ILE A 109 2.14 -14.79 12.72
C ILE A 109 3.34 -15.70 12.96
N SER A 110 4.27 -15.78 12.01
CA SER A 110 5.48 -16.61 12.13
C SER A 110 6.36 -16.16 13.29
N PHE A 111 6.48 -14.86 13.52
CA PHE A 111 7.19 -14.31 14.67
C PHE A 111 6.50 -14.65 16.01
N ALA A 112 5.16 -14.56 16.07
CA ALA A 112 4.41 -14.94 17.27
C ALA A 112 4.54 -16.45 17.57
N LEU A 113 4.48 -17.30 16.55
CA LEU A 113 4.74 -18.74 16.70
C LEU A 113 6.17 -19.03 17.15
N SER A 114 7.15 -18.28 16.64
CA SER A 114 8.53 -18.36 17.13
C SER A 114 8.56 -18.07 18.63
N LEU A 115 8.03 -16.93 19.08
CA LEU A 115 8.00 -16.61 20.51
C LEU A 115 7.32 -17.68 21.38
N LEU A 116 6.20 -18.26 20.91
CA LEU A 116 5.49 -19.32 21.65
C LEU A 116 6.34 -20.57 21.82
N VAL A 117 6.93 -21.07 20.72
CA VAL A 117 7.82 -22.25 20.78
C VAL A 117 8.98 -22.01 21.73
N TRP A 118 9.46 -20.77 21.81
CA TRP A 118 10.62 -20.43 22.60
C TRP A 118 10.31 -20.28 24.07
N THR A 119 9.17 -19.68 24.40
CA THR A 119 8.66 -19.74 25.78
C THR A 119 8.45 -21.19 26.20
N ALA A 120 7.96 -22.06 25.31
CA ALA A 120 7.80 -23.48 25.60
C ALA A 120 9.15 -24.19 25.82
N SER A 121 10.23 -23.82 25.11
CA SER A 121 11.59 -24.31 25.33
C SER A 121 12.14 -23.98 26.72
N VAL A 122 11.80 -22.83 27.28
CA VAL A 122 12.28 -22.43 28.63
C VAL A 122 11.57 -23.24 29.74
N PHE A 123 10.32 -23.65 29.53
CA PHE A 123 9.54 -24.46 30.48
C PHE A 123 9.64 -25.97 30.24
N GLN A 124 10.61 -26.41 29.44
CA GLN A 124 10.70 -27.77 28.92
C GLN A 124 11.08 -28.84 29.97
N ASN A 125 11.43 -28.42 31.20
CA ASN A 125 11.92 -29.28 32.29
C ASN A 125 10.97 -30.44 32.70
N ASN A 126 9.70 -30.43 32.31
CA ASN A 126 8.71 -31.46 32.66
C ASN A 126 8.01 -32.12 31.46
N VAL A 127 8.54 -31.92 30.24
CA VAL A 127 7.83 -32.30 29.02
C VAL A 127 8.48 -33.55 28.42
N GLY A 128 7.68 -34.60 28.15
CA GLY A 128 8.18 -35.89 27.67
C GLY A 128 9.01 -35.78 26.37
N GLN A 129 9.86 -36.80 26.12
CA GLN A 129 10.85 -36.79 25.03
C GLN A 129 10.28 -36.43 23.64
N SER A 130 9.05 -36.85 23.34
CA SER A 130 8.36 -36.57 22.07
C SER A 130 7.98 -35.11 21.88
N LEU A 131 7.51 -34.43 22.94
CA LEU A 131 7.23 -32.99 22.90
C LEU A 131 8.51 -32.17 22.85
N SER A 132 9.58 -32.67 23.46
CA SER A 132 10.86 -31.99 23.41
C SER A 132 11.44 -31.92 22.01
N LEU A 133 11.30 -33.00 21.23
CA LEU A 133 11.71 -33.02 19.83
C LEU A 133 10.93 -32.02 18.95
N LEU A 134 9.63 -31.84 19.23
CA LEU A 134 8.77 -30.85 18.56
C LEU A 134 9.19 -29.41 18.88
N ILE A 135 9.57 -29.16 20.12
CA ILE A 135 10.05 -27.85 20.56
C ILE A 135 11.40 -27.53 19.89
N TYR A 136 12.34 -28.48 19.83
CA TYR A 136 13.63 -28.30 19.15
C TYR A 136 13.49 -28.10 17.64
N THR A 137 12.61 -28.86 16.98
CA THR A 137 12.36 -28.68 15.54
C THR A 137 11.70 -27.34 15.24
N GLY A 138 10.75 -26.91 16.07
CA GLY A 138 10.17 -25.57 15.98
C GLY A 138 11.20 -24.45 16.20
N PHE A 139 12.13 -24.64 17.14
CA PHE A 139 13.17 -23.66 17.47
C PHE A 139 14.07 -23.32 16.28
N ILE A 140 14.36 -24.28 15.40
CA ILE A 140 15.15 -24.07 14.18
C ILE A 140 14.26 -23.60 13.01
N TYR A 141 13.07 -24.19 12.86
CA TYR A 141 12.23 -23.98 11.69
C TYR A 141 11.55 -22.60 11.67
N PHE A 142 11.01 -22.15 12.81
CA PHE A 142 10.25 -20.90 12.86
C PHE A 142 11.09 -19.63 12.62
N PRO A 143 12.34 -19.52 13.09
CA PRO A 143 13.18 -18.36 12.79
C PRO A 143 13.55 -18.25 11.33
N ILE A 144 13.88 -19.38 10.69
CA ILE A 144 14.19 -19.44 9.25
C ILE A 144 12.96 -19.04 8.43
N MET A 145 11.78 -19.59 8.75
CA MET A 145 10.54 -19.22 8.09
C MET A 145 10.16 -17.74 8.31
N THR A 146 10.39 -17.21 9.51
CA THR A 146 10.17 -15.79 9.83
C THR A 146 11.12 -14.88 9.05
N LEU A 147 12.38 -15.27 8.91
CA LEU A 147 13.36 -14.56 8.09
C LEU A 147 12.93 -14.52 6.63
N ILE A 148 12.62 -15.66 6.03
CA ILE A 148 12.18 -15.78 4.64
C ILE A 148 10.90 -14.96 4.41
N ALA A 149 9.90 -15.11 5.27
CA ALA A 149 8.65 -14.34 5.19
C ALA A 149 8.89 -12.83 5.28
N SER A 150 9.82 -12.40 6.14
CA SER A 150 10.15 -10.99 6.33
C SER A 150 10.87 -10.37 5.12
N MET A 151 11.64 -11.15 4.36
CA MET A 151 12.24 -10.71 3.09
C MET A 151 11.16 -10.35 2.07
N PHE A 152 10.10 -11.16 1.96
CA PHE A 152 8.98 -10.90 1.07
C PHE A 152 8.04 -9.80 1.57
N ALA A 153 8.02 -9.49 2.88
CA ALA A 153 7.24 -8.39 3.46
C ALA A 153 7.89 -7.01 3.29
N GLY A 154 9.19 -6.97 2.94
CA GLY A 154 9.95 -5.79 2.60
C GLY A 154 11.01 -5.40 3.64
N ARG A 155 11.98 -4.57 3.21
CA ARG A 155 13.21 -4.25 3.94
C ARG A 155 13.01 -3.84 5.42
N LYS A 156 11.97 -3.05 5.72
CA LYS A 156 11.65 -2.64 7.11
C LYS A 156 11.28 -3.82 8.01
N TYR A 157 10.56 -4.82 7.49
CA TYR A 157 10.13 -6.00 8.24
C TYR A 157 11.27 -7.01 8.39
N PHE A 158 12.13 -7.12 7.38
CA PHE A 158 13.36 -7.91 7.46
C PHE A 158 14.24 -7.47 8.64
N PHE A 159 14.60 -6.19 8.72
CA PHE A 159 15.44 -5.71 9.82
C PHE A 159 14.77 -5.74 11.19
N ARG A 160 13.46 -5.51 11.28
CA ARG A 160 12.75 -5.44 12.57
C ARG A 160 12.28 -6.78 13.12
N ILE A 161 11.96 -7.73 12.24
CA ILE A 161 11.33 -9.00 12.64
C ILE A 161 12.23 -10.17 12.27
N GLY A 162 12.73 -10.22 11.04
CA GLY A 162 13.64 -11.30 10.61
C GLY A 162 14.94 -11.31 11.39
N LEU A 163 15.64 -10.17 11.44
CA LEU A 163 16.90 -10.06 12.17
C LEU A 163 16.70 -10.24 13.68
N SER A 164 15.64 -9.66 14.24
CA SER A 164 15.30 -9.82 15.66
C SER A 164 15.02 -11.28 16.01
N SER A 165 14.37 -12.04 15.13
CA SER A 165 14.14 -13.47 15.30
C SER A 165 15.46 -14.26 15.34
N LEU A 166 16.42 -13.97 14.45
CA LEU A 166 17.74 -14.58 14.49
C LEU A 166 18.53 -14.22 15.75
N VAL A 167 18.55 -12.95 16.13
CA VAL A 167 19.26 -12.47 17.34
C VAL A 167 18.71 -13.14 18.58
N LEU A 168 17.38 -13.24 18.69
CA LEU A 168 16.74 -13.98 19.76
C LEU A 168 17.31 -15.43 19.76
N THR A 169 17.53 -16.04 18.59
CA THR A 169 17.79 -17.50 18.47
C THR A 169 19.16 -17.80 19.01
N LEU A 170 20.10 -16.94 18.65
CA LEU A 170 21.47 -16.96 19.16
C LEU A 170 21.52 -16.70 20.67
N LEU A 171 20.71 -15.76 21.20
CA LEU A 171 20.66 -15.49 22.63
C LEU A 171 20.17 -16.69 23.43
N VAL A 172 19.11 -17.37 22.97
CA VAL A 172 18.59 -18.55 23.68
C VAL A 172 19.53 -19.75 23.55
N MET A 173 20.16 -19.96 22.39
CA MET A 173 21.23 -20.95 22.28
C MET A 173 22.35 -20.65 23.28
N GLY A 174 22.78 -19.39 23.40
CA GLY A 174 23.81 -18.98 24.37
C GLY A 174 23.39 -19.05 25.85
N MET A 175 22.10 -19.26 26.16
CA MET A 175 21.62 -19.50 27.53
C MET A 175 21.46 -21.00 27.85
N LEU A 176 21.39 -21.84 26.82
CA LEU A 176 21.24 -23.31 26.94
C LEU A 176 22.59 -24.05 26.95
N TYR A 177 23.69 -23.35 26.64
CA TYR A 177 25.07 -23.81 26.72
C TYR A 177 25.83 -23.04 27.80
#